data_AF-A0A2T6DIB2-F1
#
_entry.id   AF-A0A2T6DIB2-F1
#
_cell.length_a   1.000
_cell.length_b   1.000
_cell.length_c   1.000
_cell.angle_alpha   90.00
_cell.angle_beta   90.00
_cell.angle_gamma   90.00
#
_symmetry.space_group_name_H-M   'P 1'
#
loop_
_entity.id
_entity.type
_entity.pdbx_description
1 polymer ?
#
loop_
_entity_poly.entity_id
_entity_poly.type
_entity_poly.pdbx_seq_one_letter_code
_entity_poly.pdbx_strand_id
1 'polypeptide(L)'
;MNSSTSRFFGRPIAVLACILSAATGIAGSLEETRDAHLRWRGGDAFSAMRVRHYSGEIRSGALEGKFECWEDSAGRYRIDVDAGAVRISNRVDGENGFSLTPGGQVETLSAQDCERRLLSMLVTYAGVLKGDHGAKISDLPGKHKTATDECGFRVSFPNGDEYDFYLRPDGELRRVEERVEGRASSTTTFSDWRMVNGVRLPYATETVNISDGQSTTLRVTEDRVNPELDVAVFAKPEVKSRLAFSEGAHDSGVVPFELFSGDRLFFSGAVGGKDLAVLLDSGAEVTVIDAGFARAVGLRPSGRVNVRGTGGSTDTEVSSDVAITVGTMTLRTGTVLLMDLQEIGKMMDHPVQVILGKEVLNQTVTDIDFDKRTIRFVAPERFAPAEGMTRVPLAVAGGTRAVQIRVEDHEPVYAELDLGNGGALMLYPESIAKWGMLRDRPVGHGLGGGVGGLHPENIFTVKSLEIGGYTLRDIPTGGPESADGLAFLATATVRGNVGLPVWSRFHLVLDFGRNQLFLSATPESLAAPFQKNRSGLTAVREGDALKVLFVDPSYPKPVCEAGAEIVAVDGVPLREIRLATAWTEKPAGTVVKLTFRDGRQAELTLRDQY
;
A
#
# COMPACT_ATOMS: atom_id res chain seq x y z
N MET A 1 -63.92 -60.74 -42.11
CA MET A 1 -62.95 -60.32 -43.15
C MET A 1 -62.74 -58.80 -43.04
N ASN A 2 -62.55 -58.22 -41.85
CA ASN A 2 -61.38 -58.08 -40.96
C ASN A 2 -60.31 -57.13 -41.54
N SER A 3 -60.14 -55.87 -41.09
CA SER A 3 -60.75 -55.17 -39.93
C SER A 3 -60.62 -53.63 -40.00
N SER A 4 -61.76 -52.95 -39.76
CA SER A 4 -62.06 -51.72 -38.97
C SER A 4 -61.15 -50.48 -38.90
N THR A 5 -61.62 -49.39 -39.54
CA THR A 5 -62.06 -48.07 -39.00
C THR A 5 -61.67 -47.54 -37.58
N SER A 6 -61.12 -46.29 -37.56
CA SER A 6 -61.54 -45.01 -36.87
C SER A 6 -61.71 -44.96 -35.32
N ARG A 7 -61.42 -43.93 -34.48
CA ARG A 7 -61.39 -42.44 -34.52
C ARG A 7 -60.60 -41.81 -33.32
N PHE A 8 -60.02 -40.59 -33.51
CA PHE A 8 -59.91 -39.33 -32.67
C PHE A 8 -59.88 -39.34 -31.10
N PHE A 9 -59.24 -38.44 -30.31
CA PHE A 9 -58.77 -37.01 -30.41
C PHE A 9 -57.70 -36.67 -29.30
N GLY A 10 -56.75 -35.74 -29.53
CA GLY A 10 -55.95 -35.02 -28.49
C GLY A 10 -54.53 -34.52 -28.92
N ARG A 11 -54.19 -33.22 -28.78
CA ARG A 11 -52.89 -32.54 -29.14
C ARG A 11 -51.96 -32.39 -27.89
N PRO A 12 -50.70 -31.88 -27.95
CA PRO A 12 -49.54 -32.11 -28.85
C PRO A 12 -48.16 -32.34 -28.11
N ILE A 13 -47.07 -32.58 -28.87
CA ILE A 13 -45.59 -32.40 -28.56
C ILE A 13 -44.72 -33.57 -27.99
N ALA A 14 -43.60 -33.82 -28.72
CA ALA A 14 -42.27 -34.42 -28.40
C ALA A 14 -42.15 -35.95 -28.20
N VAL A 15 -41.07 -36.68 -28.55
CA VAL A 15 -39.62 -36.41 -28.66
C VAL A 15 -38.96 -37.33 -29.72
N LEU A 16 -37.93 -36.81 -30.38
CA LEU A 16 -36.97 -37.48 -31.29
C LEU A 16 -35.88 -38.20 -30.46
N ALA A 17 -35.57 -39.48 -30.74
CA ALA A 17 -34.44 -40.18 -30.12
C ALA A 17 -33.34 -40.48 -31.14
N CYS A 18 -32.35 -39.59 -31.23
CA CYS A 18 -31.00 -39.90 -31.69
C CYS A 18 -30.17 -40.27 -30.46
N ILE A 19 -29.56 -41.45 -30.45
CA ILE A 19 -28.62 -41.85 -29.40
C ILE A 19 -27.31 -41.09 -29.66
N LEU A 20 -27.15 -39.95 -28.97
CA LEU A 20 -25.85 -39.34 -28.72
C LEU A 20 -25.10 -40.24 -27.74
N SER A 21 -23.94 -40.75 -28.15
CA SER A 21 -22.88 -41.08 -27.20
C SER A 21 -22.40 -39.76 -26.58
N ALA A 22 -22.92 -39.45 -25.40
CA ALA A 22 -22.33 -38.44 -24.54
C ALA A 22 -20.92 -38.90 -24.15
N ALA A 23 -19.89 -38.21 -24.64
CA ALA A 23 -18.58 -38.25 -24.02
C ALA A 23 -18.69 -37.51 -22.68
N THR A 24 -19.04 -38.24 -21.63
CA THR A 24 -18.82 -37.80 -20.26
C THR A 24 -17.31 -37.81 -20.02
N GLY A 25 -16.68 -36.63 -20.07
CA GLY A 25 -15.29 -36.47 -19.68
C GLY A 25 -15.12 -36.86 -18.21
N ILE A 26 -14.51 -38.02 -17.96
CA ILE A 26 -14.07 -38.40 -16.62
C ILE A 26 -12.81 -37.57 -16.36
N ALA A 27 -12.84 -36.68 -15.37
CA ALA A 27 -11.62 -36.03 -14.89
C ALA A 27 -10.63 -37.14 -14.48
N GLY A 28 -9.45 -37.17 -15.11
CA GLY A 28 -8.41 -38.13 -14.77
C GLY A 28 -7.93 -37.93 -13.32
N SER A 29 -7.25 -38.94 -12.78
CA SER A 29 -6.56 -38.83 -11.48
C SER A 29 -5.61 -37.62 -11.44
N LEU A 30 -5.24 -37.19 -10.24
CA LEU A 30 -4.27 -36.10 -10.03
C LEU A 30 -2.98 -36.30 -10.82
N GLU A 31 -2.45 -37.52 -10.81
CA GLU A 31 -1.23 -37.89 -11.54
C GLU A 31 -1.42 -37.80 -13.05
N GLU A 32 -2.53 -38.31 -13.58
CA GLU A 32 -2.84 -38.21 -15.02
C GLU A 32 -2.98 -36.76 -15.48
N THR A 33 -3.63 -35.92 -14.67
CA THR A 33 -3.82 -34.49 -14.95
C THR A 33 -2.47 -33.76 -14.95
N ARG A 34 -1.62 -34.03 -13.94
CA ARG A 34 -0.26 -33.47 -13.85
C ARG A 34 0.61 -33.89 -15.03
N ASP A 35 0.57 -35.17 -15.39
CA ASP A 35 1.41 -35.73 -16.46
C ASP A 35 0.92 -35.31 -17.85
N ALA A 36 -0.40 -35.13 -18.03
CA ALA A 36 -0.97 -34.49 -19.21
C ALA A 36 -0.47 -33.05 -19.35
N HIS A 37 -0.52 -32.26 -18.27
CA HIS A 37 0.01 -30.89 -18.27
C HIS A 37 1.51 -30.84 -18.58
N LEU A 38 2.32 -31.71 -17.97
CA LEU A 38 3.76 -31.78 -18.21
C LEU A 38 4.06 -32.07 -19.69
N ARG A 39 3.41 -33.08 -20.27
CA ARG A 39 3.54 -33.41 -21.70
C ARG A 39 3.10 -32.24 -22.58
N TRP A 40 1.99 -31.60 -22.23
CA TRP A 40 1.48 -30.44 -22.95
C TRP A 40 2.43 -29.24 -22.86
N ARG A 41 3.18 -29.03 -21.77
CA ARG A 41 4.18 -27.96 -21.68
C ARG A 41 5.46 -28.23 -22.48
N GLY A 42 5.68 -29.46 -22.96
CA GLY A 42 6.89 -29.85 -23.71
C GLY A 42 7.67 -31.01 -23.09
N GLY A 43 7.16 -31.64 -22.02
CA GLY A 43 7.75 -32.82 -21.40
C GLY A 43 9.17 -32.56 -20.89
N ASP A 44 10.13 -33.34 -21.39
CA ASP A 44 11.54 -33.25 -21.00
C ASP A 44 12.15 -31.88 -21.30
N ALA A 45 11.77 -31.24 -22.41
CA ALA A 45 12.28 -29.91 -22.75
C ALA A 45 11.85 -28.86 -21.71
N PHE A 46 10.60 -28.92 -21.25
CA PHE A 46 10.11 -28.05 -20.18
C PHE A 46 10.77 -28.38 -18.84
N SER A 47 10.98 -29.68 -18.56
CA SER A 47 11.67 -30.14 -17.34
C SER A 47 13.14 -29.75 -17.28
N ALA A 48 13.77 -29.56 -18.45
CA ALA A 48 15.17 -29.17 -18.61
C ALA A 48 15.36 -27.66 -18.81
N MET A 49 14.28 -26.87 -18.85
CA MET A 49 14.36 -25.42 -18.95
C MET A 49 15.07 -24.83 -17.73
N ARG A 50 16.12 -24.05 -17.97
CA ARG A 50 16.97 -23.44 -16.95
C ARG A 50 16.93 -21.93 -16.96
N VAL A 51 16.84 -21.29 -18.13
CA VAL A 51 16.85 -19.83 -18.23
C VAL A 51 15.78 -19.41 -19.24
N ARG A 52 15.10 -18.30 -18.96
CA ARG A 52 14.26 -17.61 -19.92
C ARG A 52 14.63 -16.15 -19.99
N HIS A 53 14.72 -15.63 -21.21
CA HIS A 53 14.80 -14.20 -21.48
C HIS A 53 13.66 -13.84 -22.42
N TYR A 54 12.79 -12.92 -22.00
CA TYR A 54 11.64 -12.54 -22.79
C TYR A 54 11.29 -11.07 -22.59
N SER A 55 10.74 -10.45 -23.63
CA SER A 55 10.39 -9.03 -23.64
C SER A 55 9.13 -8.77 -24.45
N GLY A 56 8.48 -7.66 -24.17
CA GLY A 56 7.27 -7.30 -24.87
C GLY A 56 6.58 -6.06 -24.33
N GLU A 57 5.27 -6.04 -24.47
CA GLU A 57 4.42 -4.93 -24.07
C GLU A 57 3.70 -5.26 -22.76
N ILE A 58 3.58 -4.26 -21.90
CA ILE A 58 2.84 -4.34 -20.64
C ILE A 58 1.80 -3.23 -20.61
N ARG A 59 0.61 -3.57 -20.11
CA ARG A 59 -0.41 -2.60 -19.75
C ARG A 59 -0.93 -2.88 -18.35
N SER A 60 -0.96 -1.88 -17.49
CA SER A 60 -1.49 -1.95 -16.13
C SER A 60 -2.29 -0.68 -15.83
N GLY A 61 -3.61 -0.79 -15.72
CA GLY A 61 -4.47 0.40 -15.71
C GLY A 61 -4.25 1.29 -16.93
N ALA A 62 -3.95 2.58 -16.70
CA ALA A 62 -3.61 3.55 -17.75
C ALA A 62 -2.14 3.52 -18.21
N LEU A 63 -1.27 2.76 -17.53
CA LEU A 63 0.13 2.63 -17.90
C LEU A 63 0.28 1.64 -19.05
N GLU A 64 0.95 2.07 -20.11
CA GLU A 64 1.37 1.24 -21.23
C GLU A 64 2.87 1.41 -21.45
N GLY A 65 3.57 0.31 -21.69
CA GLY A 65 5.02 0.33 -21.79
C GLY A 65 5.61 -0.94 -22.34
N LYS A 66 6.93 -1.02 -22.23
CA LYS A 66 7.69 -2.22 -22.56
C LYS A 66 8.23 -2.86 -21.30
N PHE A 67 8.41 -4.17 -21.35
CA PHE A 67 9.11 -4.90 -20.31
C PHE A 67 10.20 -5.79 -20.91
N GLU A 68 11.25 -6.03 -20.12
CA GLU A 68 12.26 -7.06 -20.36
C GLU A 68 12.40 -7.89 -19.09
N CYS A 69 12.40 -9.21 -19.23
CA CYS A 69 12.46 -10.14 -18.12
C CYS A 69 13.54 -11.19 -18.32
N TRP A 70 14.37 -11.39 -17.29
CA TRP A 70 15.28 -12.51 -17.14
C TRP A 70 14.84 -13.34 -15.94
N GLU A 71 14.82 -14.65 -16.10
CA GLU A 71 14.52 -15.58 -15.00
C GLU A 71 15.26 -16.89 -15.20
N ASP A 72 15.54 -17.60 -14.11
CA ASP A 72 16.14 -18.93 -14.18
C ASP A 72 15.56 -19.91 -13.17
N SER A 73 15.84 -21.21 -13.36
CA SER A 73 15.30 -22.27 -12.49
C SER A 73 15.88 -22.26 -11.07
N ALA A 74 16.87 -21.40 -10.78
CA ALA A 74 17.52 -21.30 -9.48
C ALA A 74 16.89 -20.24 -8.57
N GLY A 75 15.91 -19.47 -9.06
CA GLY A 75 15.25 -18.44 -8.26
C GLY A 75 15.59 -17.02 -8.64
N ARG A 76 16.49 -16.82 -9.62
CA ARG A 76 16.95 -15.49 -9.99
C ARG A 76 16.00 -14.88 -10.98
N TYR A 77 15.72 -13.61 -10.78
CA TYR A 77 14.66 -12.90 -11.48
C TYR A 77 15.05 -11.44 -11.69
N ARG A 78 14.77 -10.91 -12.88
CA ARG A 78 14.81 -9.48 -13.16
C ARG A 78 13.65 -9.16 -14.08
N ILE A 79 12.89 -8.11 -13.77
CA ILE A 79 12.07 -7.42 -14.76
C ILE A 79 12.32 -5.94 -14.72
N ASP A 80 12.52 -5.37 -15.88
CA ASP A 80 12.58 -3.94 -16.11
C ASP A 80 11.31 -3.55 -16.87
N VAL A 81 10.57 -2.58 -16.37
CA VAL A 81 9.38 -2.00 -17.00
C VAL A 81 9.65 -0.53 -17.29
N ASP A 82 9.50 -0.12 -18.54
CA ASP A 82 9.50 1.28 -18.96
C ASP A 82 8.15 1.62 -19.57
N ALA A 83 7.35 2.37 -18.82
CA ALA A 83 6.06 2.93 -19.24
C ALA A 83 6.15 4.47 -19.38
N GLY A 84 7.29 4.96 -19.87
CA GLY A 84 7.57 6.38 -20.06
C GLY A 84 7.89 7.08 -18.75
N ALA A 85 6.86 7.69 -18.13
CA ALA A 85 7.03 8.46 -16.90
C ALA A 85 7.20 7.59 -15.65
N VAL A 86 6.92 6.29 -15.76
CA VAL A 86 7.14 5.30 -14.70
C VAL A 86 8.15 4.28 -15.19
N ARG A 87 9.22 4.11 -14.41
CA ARG A 87 10.21 3.06 -14.61
C ARG A 87 10.34 2.26 -13.33
N ILE A 88 10.25 0.95 -13.46
CA ILE A 88 10.34 0.01 -12.34
C ILE A 88 11.33 -1.08 -12.72
N SER A 89 12.19 -1.48 -11.78
CA SER A 89 13.05 -2.66 -11.94
C SER A 89 12.95 -3.51 -10.70
N ASN A 90 12.50 -4.76 -10.79
CA ASN A 90 12.52 -5.70 -9.67
C ASN A 90 13.54 -6.79 -9.96
N ARG A 91 14.44 -7.04 -9.00
CA ARG A 91 15.52 -8.03 -9.12
C ARG A 91 15.55 -8.94 -7.91
N VAL A 92 15.83 -10.21 -8.13
CA VAL A 92 16.15 -11.21 -7.10
C VAL A 92 17.40 -11.93 -7.59
N ASP A 93 18.48 -11.87 -6.81
CA ASP A 93 19.76 -12.48 -7.16
C ASP A 93 19.93 -13.92 -6.61
N GLY A 94 18.89 -14.41 -5.92
CA GLY A 94 18.78 -15.74 -5.32
C GLY A 94 18.63 -15.68 -3.80
N GLU A 95 19.29 -14.72 -3.15
CA GLU A 95 19.20 -14.51 -1.69
C GLU A 95 18.61 -13.15 -1.35
N ASN A 96 18.91 -12.14 -2.17
CA ASN A 96 18.51 -10.75 -1.96
C ASN A 96 17.60 -10.29 -3.09
N GLY A 97 16.73 -9.35 -2.76
CA GLY A 97 15.87 -8.70 -3.72
C GLY A 97 16.02 -7.19 -3.69
N PHE A 98 15.85 -6.56 -4.84
CA PHE A 98 15.96 -5.12 -5.02
C PHE A 98 14.84 -4.59 -5.89
N SER A 99 14.33 -3.41 -5.55
CA SER A 99 13.35 -2.67 -6.36
C SER A 99 13.86 -1.28 -6.69
N LEU A 100 13.91 -0.91 -7.96
CA LEU A 100 13.98 0.47 -8.40
C LEU A 100 12.56 1.04 -8.39
N THR A 101 12.28 1.94 -7.46
CA THR A 101 10.97 2.58 -7.31
C THR A 101 10.76 3.64 -8.40
N PRO A 102 9.50 4.02 -8.71
CA PRO A 102 9.22 5.15 -9.60
C PRO A 102 9.91 6.45 -9.15
N GLY A 103 10.07 6.65 -7.84
CA GLY A 103 10.82 7.78 -7.28
C GLY A 103 12.33 7.75 -7.57
N GLY A 104 12.83 6.70 -8.22
CA GLY A 104 14.21 6.56 -8.67
C GLY A 104 15.17 6.07 -7.60
N GLN A 105 14.71 5.44 -6.51
CA GLN A 105 15.60 4.85 -5.50
C GLN A 105 15.65 3.33 -5.62
N VAL A 106 16.73 2.76 -5.11
CA VAL A 106 16.87 1.30 -4.97
C VAL A 106 16.55 0.90 -3.54
N GLU A 107 15.49 0.14 -3.38
CA GLU A 107 15.09 -0.45 -2.11
C GLU A 107 15.45 -1.93 -2.05
N THR A 108 15.65 -2.44 -0.84
CA THR A 108 15.84 -3.88 -0.61
C THR A 108 14.48 -4.51 -0.35
N LEU A 109 14.16 -5.58 -1.07
CA LEU A 109 12.94 -6.35 -0.84
C LEU A 109 13.03 -7.11 0.48
N SER A 110 11.89 -7.32 1.14
CA SER A 110 11.85 -8.18 2.32
C SER A 110 12.18 -9.63 1.96
N ALA A 111 12.64 -10.43 2.93
CA ALA A 111 12.88 -11.86 2.71
C ALA A 111 11.61 -12.59 2.24
N GLN A 112 10.45 -12.19 2.77
CA GLN A 112 9.15 -12.71 2.37
C GLN A 112 8.80 -12.35 0.91
N ASP A 113 9.12 -11.13 0.46
CA ASP A 113 8.91 -10.72 -0.93
C ASP A 113 9.85 -11.47 -1.88
N CYS A 114 11.09 -11.72 -1.47
CA CYS A 114 12.04 -12.52 -2.24
C CYS A 114 11.56 -13.97 -2.37
N GLU A 115 11.14 -14.59 -1.26
CA GLU A 115 10.59 -15.95 -1.23
C GLU A 115 9.35 -16.05 -2.14
N ARG A 116 8.38 -15.15 -2.00
CA ARG A 116 7.18 -15.14 -2.86
C ARG A 116 7.51 -14.97 -4.32
N ARG A 117 8.52 -14.15 -4.65
CA ARG A 117 8.93 -13.97 -6.03
C ARG A 117 9.49 -15.27 -6.62
N LEU A 118 10.28 -15.98 -5.83
CA LEU A 118 10.79 -17.31 -6.14
C LEU A 118 9.64 -18.32 -6.32
N LEU A 119 8.68 -18.39 -5.40
CA LEU A 119 7.53 -19.32 -5.51
C LEU A 119 6.69 -19.06 -6.77
N SER A 120 6.37 -17.79 -7.04
CA SER A 120 5.67 -17.36 -8.27
C SER A 120 6.42 -17.75 -9.55
N MET A 121 7.76 -17.74 -9.52
CA MET A 121 8.57 -18.17 -10.65
C MET A 121 8.60 -19.71 -10.77
N LEU A 122 8.65 -20.46 -9.67
CA LEU A 122 8.58 -21.93 -9.70
C LEU A 122 7.29 -22.46 -10.33
N VAL A 123 6.18 -21.71 -10.23
CA VAL A 123 4.91 -21.97 -10.95
C VAL A 123 5.07 -21.88 -12.47
N THR A 124 5.98 -21.03 -12.95
CA THR A 124 6.28 -20.85 -14.39
C THR A 124 7.13 -22.01 -14.94
N TYR A 125 7.99 -22.59 -14.10
CA TYR A 125 8.89 -23.70 -14.39
C TYR A 125 8.31 -25.06 -13.98
N ALA A 126 8.99 -26.15 -14.37
CA ALA A 126 8.60 -27.49 -13.93
C ALA A 126 8.92 -27.77 -12.44
N GLY A 127 9.56 -26.85 -11.72
CA GLY A 127 10.05 -27.08 -10.35
C GLY A 127 8.93 -27.40 -9.36
N VAL A 128 7.78 -26.73 -9.47
CA VAL A 128 6.57 -27.06 -8.69
C VAL A 128 6.11 -28.50 -8.93
N LEU A 129 6.20 -29.00 -10.16
CA LEU A 129 5.82 -30.38 -10.50
C LEU A 129 6.78 -31.44 -9.92
N LYS A 130 7.98 -31.02 -9.53
CA LYS A 130 9.02 -31.86 -8.92
C LYS A 130 9.03 -31.82 -7.39
N GLY A 131 8.21 -30.96 -6.78
CA GLY A 131 8.18 -30.76 -5.34
C GLY A 131 9.28 -29.83 -4.81
N ASP A 132 9.90 -29.04 -5.69
CA ASP A 132 10.94 -28.08 -5.30
C ASP A 132 10.40 -27.09 -4.26
N HIS A 133 11.26 -26.67 -3.32
CA HIS A 133 10.93 -25.69 -2.27
C HIS A 133 9.73 -26.09 -1.39
N GLY A 134 9.52 -27.41 -1.23
CA GLY A 134 8.45 -27.94 -0.38
C GLY A 134 7.06 -27.85 -1.01
N ALA A 135 6.97 -27.61 -2.32
CA ALA A 135 5.71 -27.62 -3.06
C ALA A 135 5.01 -28.99 -2.90
N LYS A 136 3.73 -28.96 -2.51
CA LYS A 136 2.86 -30.13 -2.43
C LYS A 136 1.70 -29.98 -3.38
N ILE A 137 1.47 -31.01 -4.19
CA ILE A 137 0.36 -31.06 -5.16
C ILE A 137 -0.79 -31.87 -4.57
N SER A 138 -2.01 -31.33 -4.68
CA SER A 138 -3.24 -32.01 -4.27
C SER A 138 -4.37 -31.79 -5.28
N ASP A 139 -5.45 -32.55 -5.16
CA ASP A 139 -6.67 -32.29 -5.92
C ASP A 139 -7.23 -30.89 -5.65
N LEU A 140 -7.83 -30.28 -6.69
CA LEU A 140 -8.59 -29.04 -6.52
C LEU A 140 -9.87 -29.29 -5.71
N PRO A 141 -10.20 -28.44 -4.71
CA PRO A 141 -11.45 -28.56 -3.98
C PRO A 141 -12.69 -28.42 -4.87
N GLY A 142 -13.72 -29.24 -4.63
CA GLY A 142 -14.89 -29.41 -5.52
C GLY A 142 -15.80 -28.20 -5.75
N LYS A 143 -15.61 -27.07 -5.06
CA LYS A 143 -16.42 -25.83 -5.22
C LYS A 143 -15.94 -24.90 -6.35
N HIS A 144 -14.88 -25.25 -7.08
CA HIS A 144 -14.22 -24.36 -8.04
C HIS A 144 -14.26 -24.82 -9.51
N LYS A 145 -15.05 -25.85 -9.85
CA LYS A 145 -15.15 -26.37 -11.23
C LYS A 145 -16.32 -25.72 -11.99
N THR A 146 -16.03 -24.97 -13.04
CA THR A 146 -17.04 -24.50 -14.02
C THR A 146 -17.24 -25.54 -15.12
N ALA A 147 -18.28 -25.42 -15.96
CA ALA A 147 -18.52 -26.33 -17.09
C ALA A 147 -17.39 -26.34 -18.14
N THR A 148 -16.42 -25.42 -18.06
CA THR A 148 -15.28 -25.29 -18.98
C THR A 148 -13.91 -25.52 -18.33
N ASP A 149 -13.86 -25.70 -17.00
CA ASP A 149 -12.64 -25.92 -16.21
C ASP A 149 -12.67 -27.36 -15.63
N GLU A 150 -12.63 -28.34 -16.52
CA GLU A 150 -12.96 -29.75 -16.22
C GLU A 150 -11.90 -30.47 -15.36
N CYS A 151 -10.65 -30.00 -15.34
CA CYS A 151 -9.51 -30.64 -14.66
C CYS A 151 -8.56 -29.61 -14.02
N GLY A 152 -7.75 -30.03 -13.05
CA GLY A 152 -6.73 -29.18 -12.44
C GLY A 152 -6.20 -29.69 -11.11
N PHE A 153 -5.22 -28.99 -10.55
CA PHE A 153 -4.59 -29.33 -9.27
C PHE A 153 -4.24 -28.08 -8.47
N ARG A 154 -4.11 -28.24 -7.15
CA ARG A 154 -3.60 -27.23 -6.24
C ARG A 154 -2.14 -27.49 -5.93
N VAL A 155 -1.37 -26.42 -5.85
CA VAL A 155 0.00 -26.39 -5.31
C VAL A 155 -0.04 -25.61 -4.02
N SER A 156 0.53 -26.17 -2.96
CA SER A 156 0.66 -25.51 -1.66
C SER A 156 2.12 -25.46 -1.23
N PHE A 157 2.52 -24.37 -0.60
CA PHE A 157 3.86 -24.17 -0.07
C PHE A 157 3.87 -24.13 1.46
N PRO A 158 5.03 -24.40 2.11
CA PRO A 158 5.14 -24.39 3.57
C PRO A 158 4.77 -23.05 4.23
N ASN A 159 4.89 -21.94 3.49
CA ASN A 159 4.56 -20.60 3.95
C ASN A 159 3.04 -20.27 3.91
N GLY A 160 2.20 -21.23 3.48
CA GLY A 160 0.75 -21.07 3.39
C GLY A 160 0.24 -20.60 2.02
N ASP A 161 1.13 -20.23 1.09
CA ASP A 161 0.74 -19.80 -0.24
C ASP A 161 0.18 -20.97 -1.06
N GLU A 162 -0.94 -20.73 -1.74
CA GLU A 162 -1.62 -21.70 -2.58
C GLU A 162 -1.81 -21.18 -4.01
N TYR A 163 -1.63 -22.07 -5.00
CA TYR A 163 -1.84 -21.82 -6.42
C TYR A 163 -2.74 -22.90 -7.01
N ASP A 164 -3.92 -22.51 -7.49
CA ASP A 164 -4.87 -23.40 -8.15
C ASP A 164 -4.69 -23.34 -9.66
N PHE A 165 -4.28 -24.45 -10.28
CA PHE A 165 -4.08 -24.57 -11.73
C PHE A 165 -5.33 -25.13 -12.37
N TYR A 166 -5.94 -24.34 -13.25
CA TYR A 166 -7.13 -24.73 -14.00
C TYR A 166 -6.75 -25.12 -15.43
N LEU A 167 -7.05 -26.36 -15.79
CA LEU A 167 -6.58 -27.01 -17.00
C LEU A 167 -7.74 -27.52 -17.86
N ARG A 168 -7.48 -27.67 -19.16
CA ARG A 168 -8.29 -28.52 -20.03
C ARG A 168 -7.89 -29.99 -19.91
N PRO A 169 -8.75 -30.95 -20.32
CA PRO A 169 -8.43 -32.37 -20.30
C PRO A 169 -7.17 -32.77 -21.07
N ASP A 170 -6.76 -31.98 -22.07
CA ASP A 170 -5.52 -32.20 -22.85
C ASP A 170 -4.25 -31.67 -22.17
N GLY A 171 -4.37 -31.06 -20.98
CA GLY A 171 -3.27 -30.48 -20.22
C GLY A 171 -3.01 -28.99 -20.48
N GLU A 172 -3.79 -28.32 -21.33
CA GLU A 172 -3.65 -26.86 -21.54
C GLU A 172 -3.93 -26.06 -20.26
N LEU A 173 -2.99 -25.19 -19.87
CA LEU A 173 -3.18 -24.26 -18.76
C LEU A 173 -4.00 -23.05 -19.20
N ARG A 174 -5.12 -22.83 -18.51
CA ARG A 174 -6.06 -21.74 -18.80
C ARG A 174 -5.89 -20.59 -17.83
N ARG A 175 -5.92 -20.87 -16.53
CA ARG A 175 -5.69 -19.87 -15.49
C ARG A 175 -5.02 -20.46 -14.26
N VAL A 176 -4.38 -19.59 -13.49
CA VAL A 176 -3.89 -19.85 -12.14
C VAL A 176 -4.56 -18.86 -11.20
N GLU A 177 -5.15 -19.35 -10.10
CA GLU A 177 -5.60 -18.50 -9.00
C GLU A 177 -4.59 -18.59 -7.86
N GLU A 178 -4.06 -17.44 -7.45
CA GLU A 178 -3.10 -17.30 -6.37
C GLU A 178 -3.81 -16.83 -5.10
N ARG A 179 -3.60 -17.57 -4.00
CA ARG A 179 -4.04 -17.20 -2.66
C ARG A 179 -2.83 -17.16 -1.74
N VAL A 180 -2.42 -15.95 -1.42
CA VAL A 180 -1.25 -15.64 -0.60
C VAL A 180 -1.72 -15.03 0.71
N GLU A 181 -1.19 -15.52 1.83
CA GLU A 181 -1.57 -15.00 3.14
C GLU A 181 -1.12 -13.53 3.29
N GLY A 182 -2.03 -12.63 3.69
CA GLY A 182 -1.69 -11.21 3.86
C GLY A 182 -1.43 -10.46 2.54
N ARG A 183 -1.99 -10.92 1.42
CA ARG A 183 -2.15 -10.13 0.18
C ARG A 183 -3.53 -10.40 -0.43
N ALA A 184 -3.97 -9.46 -1.28
CA ALA A 184 -5.10 -9.70 -2.15
C ALA A 184 -4.80 -10.90 -3.07
N SER A 185 -5.76 -11.81 -3.20
CA SER A 185 -5.67 -12.92 -4.15
C SER A 185 -5.72 -12.40 -5.59
N SER A 186 -5.12 -13.13 -6.52
CA SER A 186 -5.07 -12.75 -7.93
C SER A 186 -5.43 -13.92 -8.85
N THR A 187 -5.93 -13.61 -10.04
CA THR A 187 -6.24 -14.60 -11.08
C THR A 187 -5.43 -14.26 -12.32
N THR A 188 -4.55 -15.16 -12.77
CA THR A 188 -3.81 -15.00 -14.02
C THR A 188 -4.35 -15.93 -15.10
N THR A 189 -4.80 -15.37 -16.22
CA THR A 189 -5.25 -16.10 -17.41
C THR A 189 -4.16 -16.12 -18.48
N PHE A 190 -4.00 -17.24 -19.17
CA PHE A 190 -2.95 -17.46 -20.17
C PHE A 190 -3.54 -17.71 -21.56
N SER A 191 -2.92 -17.13 -22.59
CA SER A 191 -3.33 -17.28 -23.99
C SER A 191 -2.14 -17.08 -24.95
N ASP A 192 -2.40 -17.24 -26.26
CA ASP A 192 -1.38 -17.18 -27.33
C ASP A 192 -0.17 -18.08 -27.03
N TRP A 193 -0.43 -19.37 -26.81
CA TRP A 193 0.63 -20.33 -26.49
C TRP A 193 1.46 -20.68 -27.72
N ARG A 194 2.79 -20.55 -27.62
CA ARG A 194 3.73 -20.84 -28.71
C ARG A 194 4.83 -21.79 -28.28
N MET A 195 5.40 -22.49 -29.26
CA MET A 195 6.51 -23.42 -29.03
C MET A 195 7.85 -22.70 -29.25
N VAL A 196 8.74 -22.74 -28.25
CA VAL A 196 10.10 -22.17 -28.31
C VAL A 196 11.07 -23.23 -27.78
N ASN A 197 11.99 -23.69 -28.62
CA ASN A 197 12.96 -24.75 -28.28
C ASN A 197 12.34 -25.98 -27.59
N GLY A 198 11.16 -26.42 -28.05
CA GLY A 198 10.45 -27.58 -27.50
C GLY A 198 9.63 -27.32 -26.23
N VAL A 199 9.59 -26.07 -25.73
CA VAL A 199 8.77 -25.66 -24.59
C VAL A 199 7.59 -24.81 -25.05
N ARG A 200 6.40 -25.11 -24.53
CA ARG A 200 5.18 -24.33 -24.78
C ARG A 200 5.06 -23.21 -23.74
N LEU A 201 5.11 -21.96 -24.21
CA LEU A 201 5.14 -20.73 -23.40
C LEU A 201 3.99 -19.78 -23.77
N PRO A 202 3.42 -19.03 -22.80
CA PRO A 202 2.34 -18.10 -23.08
C PRO A 202 2.92 -16.78 -23.63
N TYR A 203 2.34 -16.29 -24.73
CA TYR A 203 2.68 -14.96 -25.28
C TYR A 203 1.68 -13.88 -24.87
N ALA A 204 0.58 -14.24 -24.21
CA ALA A 204 -0.35 -13.27 -23.64
C ALA A 204 -0.83 -13.72 -22.25
N THR A 205 -0.69 -12.85 -21.26
CA THR A 205 -1.22 -13.07 -19.91
C THR A 205 -2.05 -11.88 -19.45
N GLU A 206 -3.07 -12.15 -18.65
CA GLU A 206 -3.87 -11.14 -17.93
C GLU A 206 -3.99 -11.55 -16.47
N THR A 207 -3.46 -10.73 -15.57
CA THR A 207 -3.56 -10.92 -14.12
C THR A 207 -4.55 -9.91 -13.56
N VAL A 208 -5.59 -10.37 -12.87
CA VAL A 208 -6.61 -9.55 -12.23
C VAL A 208 -6.50 -9.70 -10.70
N ASN A 209 -6.31 -8.60 -9.99
CA ASN A 209 -6.38 -8.59 -8.53
C ASN A 209 -7.84 -8.67 -8.08
N ILE A 210 -8.16 -9.63 -7.21
CA ILE A 210 -9.54 -9.90 -6.81
C ILE A 210 -10.09 -8.78 -5.92
N SER A 211 -9.23 -8.11 -5.14
CA SER A 211 -9.67 -7.08 -4.19
C SER A 211 -10.17 -5.79 -4.86
N ASP A 212 -9.60 -5.42 -6.01
CA ASP A 212 -9.86 -4.13 -6.65
C ASP A 212 -10.20 -4.24 -8.15
N GLY A 213 -10.14 -5.44 -8.72
CA GLY A 213 -10.41 -5.69 -10.13
C GLY A 213 -9.36 -5.12 -11.08
N GLN A 214 -8.25 -4.55 -10.57
CA GLN A 214 -7.17 -4.03 -11.40
C GLN A 214 -6.55 -5.16 -12.21
N SER A 215 -6.40 -4.93 -13.52
CA SER A 215 -5.79 -5.90 -14.42
C SER A 215 -4.44 -5.42 -14.95
N THR A 216 -3.50 -6.36 -15.04
CA THR A 216 -2.22 -6.19 -15.73
C THR A 216 -2.13 -7.19 -16.86
N THR A 217 -1.90 -6.73 -18.07
CA THR A 217 -1.70 -7.57 -19.25
C THR A 217 -0.26 -7.51 -19.72
N LEU A 218 0.28 -8.67 -20.10
CA LEU A 218 1.58 -8.78 -20.77
C LEU A 218 1.39 -9.42 -22.14
N ARG A 219 2.05 -8.87 -23.15
CA ARG A 219 2.17 -9.46 -24.49
C ARG A 219 3.64 -9.65 -24.83
N VAL A 220 4.08 -10.90 -24.92
CA VAL A 220 5.45 -11.26 -25.28
C VAL A 220 5.64 -11.07 -26.78
N THR A 221 6.77 -10.48 -27.15
CA THR A 221 7.16 -10.26 -28.56
C THR A 221 8.44 -11.00 -28.91
N GLU A 222 9.36 -11.15 -27.96
CA GLU A 222 10.57 -11.96 -28.07
C GLU A 222 10.67 -12.90 -26.87
N ASP A 223 11.07 -14.15 -27.11
CA ASP A 223 11.21 -15.17 -26.08
C ASP A 223 12.36 -16.12 -26.43
N ARG A 224 13.24 -16.39 -25.47
CA ARG A 224 14.40 -17.26 -25.62
C ARG A 224 14.43 -18.23 -24.45
N VAL A 225 14.52 -19.51 -24.79
CA VAL A 225 14.66 -20.61 -23.82
C VAL A 225 16.11 -21.08 -23.82
N ASN A 226 16.68 -21.12 -22.62
CA ASN A 226 18.08 -21.44 -22.34
C ASN A 226 19.11 -20.59 -23.13
N PRO A 227 18.95 -19.25 -23.19
CA PRO A 227 20.03 -18.40 -23.68
C PRO A 227 21.25 -18.46 -22.76
N GLU A 228 22.40 -18.00 -23.25
CA GLU A 228 23.56 -17.71 -22.39
C GLU A 228 23.18 -16.66 -21.34
N LEU A 229 23.57 -16.88 -20.09
CA LEU A 229 23.20 -16.07 -18.94
C LEU A 229 24.44 -15.51 -18.26
N ASP A 230 24.61 -14.20 -18.31
CA ASP A 230 25.48 -13.49 -17.37
C ASP A 230 24.71 -13.22 -16.08
N VAL A 231 25.12 -13.82 -14.97
CA VAL A 231 24.44 -13.69 -13.67
C VAL A 231 24.46 -12.26 -13.14
N ALA A 232 25.36 -11.40 -13.63
CA ALA A 232 25.42 -9.99 -13.27
C ALA A 232 24.14 -9.23 -13.66
N VAL A 233 23.31 -9.76 -14.57
CA VAL A 233 22.01 -9.17 -14.92
C VAL A 233 21.08 -9.00 -13.71
N PHE A 234 21.19 -9.88 -12.71
CA PHE A 234 20.36 -9.87 -11.50
C PHE A 234 20.92 -9.00 -10.38
N ALA A 235 22.15 -8.49 -10.52
CA ALA A 235 22.79 -7.69 -9.50
C ALA A 235 21.97 -6.44 -9.18
N LYS A 236 22.12 -5.96 -7.94
CA LYS A 236 21.55 -4.70 -7.46
C LYS A 236 21.78 -3.59 -8.49
N PRO A 237 20.73 -2.87 -8.92
CA PRO A 237 20.90 -1.81 -9.90
C PRO A 237 21.78 -0.69 -9.32
N GLU A 238 22.76 -0.24 -10.09
CA GLU A 238 23.51 0.97 -9.76
C GLU A 238 22.68 2.20 -10.12
N VAL A 239 22.33 3.01 -9.13
CA VAL A 239 21.64 4.27 -9.34
C VAL A 239 22.49 5.39 -8.78
N LYS A 240 22.82 6.36 -9.65
CA LYS A 240 23.48 7.59 -9.19
C LYS A 240 22.50 8.37 -8.33
N SER A 241 22.91 8.70 -7.11
CA SER A 241 22.17 9.59 -6.24
C SER A 241 21.81 10.87 -6.98
N ARG A 242 20.55 11.27 -6.88
CA ARG A 242 20.04 12.52 -7.45
C ARG A 242 19.98 13.64 -6.40
N LEU A 243 20.64 13.41 -5.28
CA LEU A 243 20.86 14.35 -4.19
C LEU A 243 22.11 15.17 -4.45
N ALA A 244 22.01 16.49 -4.29
CA ALA A 244 23.13 17.41 -4.33
C ALA A 244 23.07 18.36 -3.14
N PHE A 245 24.24 18.84 -2.73
CA PHE A 245 24.38 19.91 -1.75
C PHE A 245 25.14 21.07 -2.40
N SER A 246 24.88 22.30 -1.95
CA SER A 246 25.69 23.48 -2.32
C SER A 246 27.19 23.22 -2.05
N GLU A 247 28.07 23.88 -2.79
CA GLU A 247 29.51 23.64 -2.74
C GLU A 247 30.07 23.67 -1.30
N GLY A 248 30.72 22.58 -0.90
CA GLY A 248 31.29 22.40 0.45
C GLY A 248 30.31 21.96 1.54
N ALA A 249 29.00 21.96 1.27
CA ALA A 249 27.99 21.46 2.20
C ALA A 249 27.80 19.94 2.09
N HIS A 250 27.39 19.33 3.20
CA HIS A 250 27.09 17.89 3.30
C HIS A 250 25.74 17.62 3.99
N ASP A 251 25.00 18.67 4.28
CA ASP A 251 23.64 18.62 4.81
C ASP A 251 22.83 19.81 4.25
N SER A 252 21.54 19.85 4.56
CA SER A 252 20.63 20.95 4.21
C SER A 252 20.85 22.23 5.01
N GLY A 253 21.76 22.24 5.98
CA GLY A 253 21.71 23.16 7.11
C GLY A 253 20.55 22.83 8.05
N VAL A 254 20.51 23.52 9.20
CA VAL A 254 19.40 23.42 10.17
C VAL A 254 18.22 24.24 9.65
N VAL A 255 17.10 23.56 9.37
CA VAL A 255 15.88 24.18 8.86
C VAL A 255 14.82 24.20 9.97
N PRO A 256 14.24 25.36 10.32
CA PRO A 256 13.13 25.39 11.26
C PRO A 256 11.87 24.78 10.63
N PHE A 257 11.05 24.11 11.43
CA PHE A 257 9.77 23.57 11.00
C PHE A 257 8.62 24.04 11.89
N GLU A 258 7.42 24.04 11.33
CA GLU A 258 6.16 24.21 12.03
C GLU A 258 5.54 22.82 12.30
N LEU A 259 5.25 22.52 13.56
CA LEU A 259 4.35 21.43 13.94
C LEU A 259 2.92 21.97 13.98
N PHE A 260 2.25 21.97 12.83
CA PHE A 260 0.89 22.49 12.68
C PHE A 260 -0.09 21.50 13.34
N SER A 261 -1.07 22.03 14.09
CA SER A 261 -2.04 21.26 14.90
C SER A 261 -1.47 20.26 15.91
N GLY A 262 -0.15 20.11 16.02
CA GLY A 262 0.49 19.05 16.81
C GLY A 262 0.73 17.75 16.03
N ASP A 263 0.27 17.66 14.79
CA ASP A 263 0.16 16.41 14.05
C ASP A 263 0.58 16.51 12.56
N ARG A 264 1.07 17.67 12.10
CA ARG A 264 1.70 17.83 10.77
C ARG A 264 3.01 18.60 10.83
N LEU A 265 4.06 18.09 10.17
CA LEU A 265 5.38 18.72 10.11
C LEU A 265 5.58 19.44 8.77
N PHE A 266 5.57 20.78 8.81
CA PHE A 266 5.83 21.63 7.65
C PHE A 266 7.17 22.36 7.78
N PHE A 267 7.96 22.44 6.71
CA PHE A 267 9.17 23.27 6.67
C PHE A 267 9.28 24.02 5.34
N SER A 268 10.13 25.04 5.29
CA SER A 268 10.33 25.82 4.06
C SER A 268 11.17 25.07 3.04
N GLY A 269 10.70 25.04 1.80
CA GLY A 269 11.44 24.53 0.65
C GLY A 269 11.07 25.27 -0.63
N ALA A 270 11.67 24.89 -1.75
CA ALA A 270 11.40 25.50 -3.04
C ALA A 270 11.25 24.47 -4.17
N VAL A 271 10.27 24.72 -5.04
CA VAL A 271 10.04 23.97 -6.29
C VAL A 271 9.83 24.95 -7.43
N GLY A 272 10.52 24.74 -8.55
CA GLY A 272 10.46 25.67 -9.69
C GLY A 272 10.88 27.10 -9.36
N GLY A 273 11.76 27.27 -8.35
CA GLY A 273 12.23 28.57 -7.87
C GLY A 273 11.20 29.37 -7.06
N LYS A 274 10.09 28.75 -6.62
CA LYS A 274 9.11 29.34 -5.71
C LYS A 274 9.24 28.73 -4.33
N ASP A 275 9.34 29.58 -3.31
CA ASP A 275 9.31 29.16 -1.91
C ASP A 275 7.90 28.75 -1.50
N LEU A 276 7.80 27.68 -0.71
CA LEU A 276 6.55 27.14 -0.19
C LEU A 276 6.78 26.38 1.13
N ALA A 277 5.68 26.06 1.81
CA ALA A 277 5.68 25.07 2.89
C ALA A 277 5.61 23.66 2.28
N VAL A 278 6.52 22.79 2.73
CA VAL A 278 6.62 21.39 2.34
C VAL A 278 6.20 20.54 3.54
N LEU A 279 5.21 19.66 3.33
CA LEU A 279 4.81 18.64 4.30
C LEU A 279 5.75 17.44 4.18
N LEU A 280 6.29 16.95 5.30
CA LEU A 280 7.03 15.68 5.31
C LEU A 280 6.08 14.50 5.50
N ASP A 281 6.23 13.45 4.68
CA ASP A 281 5.41 12.24 4.78
C ASP A 281 6.26 11.00 4.46
N SER A 282 6.52 10.16 5.48
CA SER A 282 7.25 8.91 5.29
C SER A 282 6.38 7.76 4.77
N GLY A 283 5.05 7.90 4.79
CA GLY A 283 4.09 6.97 4.21
C GLY A 283 3.87 7.18 2.71
N ALA A 284 4.22 8.36 2.17
CA ALA A 284 4.17 8.62 0.73
C ALA A 284 5.36 7.98 -0.02
N GLU A 285 5.06 7.09 -0.97
CA GLU A 285 6.07 6.39 -1.80
C GLU A 285 6.92 7.34 -2.65
N VAL A 286 6.28 8.39 -3.16
CA VAL A 286 6.86 9.44 -3.99
C VAL A 286 6.27 10.79 -3.60
N THR A 287 6.98 11.87 -3.92
CA THR A 287 6.53 13.24 -3.70
C THR A 287 5.25 13.51 -4.47
N VAL A 288 4.30 14.15 -3.80
CA VAL A 288 3.04 14.63 -4.36
C VAL A 288 3.09 16.14 -4.44
N ILE A 289 2.75 16.70 -5.60
CA ILE A 289 2.70 18.14 -5.86
C ILE A 289 1.28 18.51 -6.26
N ASP A 290 0.77 19.61 -5.71
CA ASP A 290 -0.53 20.15 -6.09
C ASP A 290 -0.57 20.46 -7.59
N ALA A 291 -1.57 19.97 -8.31
CA ALA A 291 -1.68 20.11 -9.76
C ALA A 291 -1.86 21.58 -10.18
N GLY A 292 -2.52 22.41 -9.35
CA GLY A 292 -2.66 23.85 -9.59
C GLY A 292 -1.31 24.57 -9.48
N PHE A 293 -0.57 24.30 -8.40
CA PHE A 293 0.77 24.81 -8.16
C PHE A 293 1.75 24.35 -9.25
N ALA A 294 1.75 23.06 -9.61
CA ALA A 294 2.60 22.50 -10.65
C ALA A 294 2.44 23.24 -11.98
N ARG A 295 1.20 23.54 -12.40
CA ARG A 295 0.93 24.37 -13.59
C ARG A 295 1.47 25.79 -13.44
N ALA A 296 1.32 26.40 -12.26
CA ALA A 296 1.77 27.76 -12.00
C ALA A 296 3.31 27.90 -12.05
N VAL A 297 4.06 26.86 -11.68
CA VAL A 297 5.54 26.82 -11.78
C VAL A 297 6.05 26.21 -13.09
N GLY A 298 5.16 25.86 -14.02
CA GLY A 298 5.51 25.38 -15.35
C GLY A 298 5.94 23.91 -15.43
N LEU A 299 5.63 23.10 -14.41
CA LEU A 299 5.81 21.65 -14.47
C LEU A 299 4.83 21.05 -15.48
N ARG A 300 5.34 20.16 -16.33
CA ARG A 300 4.56 19.51 -17.38
C ARG A 300 4.27 18.06 -16.99
N PRO A 301 3.01 17.61 -17.10
CA PRO A 301 2.69 16.19 -17.04
C PRO A 301 3.45 15.41 -18.12
N SER A 302 3.86 14.21 -17.78
CA SER A 302 4.62 13.27 -18.62
C SER A 302 3.92 11.90 -18.76
N GLY A 303 2.82 11.69 -18.04
CA GLY A 303 2.02 10.47 -18.09
C GLY A 303 0.88 10.51 -17.06
N ARG A 304 0.17 9.39 -16.91
CA ARG A 304 -0.85 9.16 -15.87
C ARG A 304 -0.65 7.80 -15.22
N VAL A 305 -0.96 7.71 -13.94
CA VAL A 305 -0.86 6.49 -13.13
C VAL A 305 -2.10 6.36 -12.26
N ASN A 306 -2.48 5.13 -11.93
CA ASN A 306 -3.42 4.89 -10.84
C ASN A 306 -2.64 4.83 -9.54
N VAL A 307 -3.04 5.64 -8.54
CA VAL A 307 -2.40 5.69 -7.21
C VAL A 307 -3.40 5.19 -6.18
N ARG A 308 -2.91 4.46 -5.19
CA ARG A 308 -3.69 3.97 -4.06
C ARG A 308 -3.18 4.57 -2.75
N GLY A 309 -4.09 4.96 -1.87
CA GLY A 309 -3.81 5.42 -0.51
C GLY A 309 -4.85 4.89 0.49
N THR A 310 -4.77 5.34 1.73
CA THR A 310 -5.61 4.84 2.85
C THR A 310 -7.11 5.07 2.64
N GLY A 311 -7.49 5.98 1.75
CA GLY A 311 -8.88 6.27 1.40
C GLY A 311 -9.40 5.55 0.15
N GLY A 312 -8.55 4.91 -0.67
CA GLY A 312 -8.95 4.30 -1.95
C GLY A 312 -7.94 4.50 -3.08
N SER A 313 -8.40 4.48 -4.34
CA SER A 313 -7.55 4.68 -5.54
C SER A 313 -8.01 5.83 -6.42
N THR A 314 -7.08 6.48 -7.13
CA THR A 314 -7.34 7.63 -8.00
C THR A 314 -6.35 7.70 -9.17
N ASP A 315 -6.83 8.10 -10.35
CA ASP A 315 -5.97 8.34 -11.52
C ASP A 315 -5.35 9.74 -11.45
N THR A 316 -4.04 9.81 -11.58
CA THR A 316 -3.25 11.02 -11.33
C THR A 316 -2.22 11.26 -12.43
N GLU A 317 -2.00 12.52 -12.79
CA GLU A 317 -0.93 12.92 -13.70
C GLU A 317 0.44 12.82 -13.03
N VAL A 318 1.49 12.50 -13.78
CA VAL A 318 2.85 12.41 -13.22
C VAL A 318 3.82 13.33 -13.93
N SER A 319 4.81 13.82 -13.21
CA SER A 319 5.97 14.52 -13.77
C SER A 319 7.25 13.81 -13.37
N SER A 320 8.38 14.21 -13.95
CA SER A 320 9.68 13.63 -13.62
C SER A 320 10.77 14.71 -13.57
N ASP A 321 11.89 14.36 -12.93
CA ASP A 321 13.08 15.20 -12.84
C ASP A 321 12.82 16.58 -12.17
N VAL A 322 11.90 16.61 -11.20
CA VAL A 322 11.56 17.82 -10.44
C VAL A 322 12.65 18.10 -9.42
N ALA A 323 13.15 19.34 -9.40
CA ALA A 323 14.10 19.79 -8.39
C ALA A 323 13.37 20.38 -7.19
N ILE A 324 13.61 19.81 -6.02
CA ILE A 324 13.11 20.27 -4.72
C ILE A 324 14.31 20.74 -3.90
N THR A 325 14.30 21.99 -3.47
CA THR A 325 15.39 22.59 -2.68
C THR A 325 14.96 22.78 -1.23
N VAL A 326 15.83 22.42 -0.29
CA VAL A 326 15.62 22.61 1.16
C VAL A 326 16.95 23.06 1.76
N GLY A 327 17.02 24.34 2.16
CA GLY A 327 18.29 24.95 2.58
C GLY A 327 19.39 24.76 1.52
N THR A 328 20.51 24.13 1.89
CA THR A 328 21.62 23.81 0.97
C THR A 328 21.45 22.51 0.18
N MET A 329 20.38 21.75 0.42
CA MET A 329 20.10 20.48 -0.25
C MET A 329 19.23 20.71 -1.49
N THR A 330 19.54 20.00 -2.58
CA THR A 330 18.67 19.86 -3.75
C THR A 330 18.46 18.38 -4.03
N LEU A 331 17.20 17.93 -4.00
CA LEU A 331 16.78 16.62 -4.45
C LEU A 331 16.20 16.73 -5.85
N ARG A 332 16.73 15.97 -6.81
CA ARG A 332 16.07 15.76 -8.11
C ARG A 332 15.29 14.45 -8.07
N THR A 333 13.98 14.52 -8.11
CA THR A 333 13.11 13.35 -7.99
C THR A 333 13.20 12.46 -9.25
N GLY A 334 12.80 11.20 -9.12
CA GLY A 334 12.33 10.39 -10.25
C GLY A 334 10.96 10.88 -10.69
N THR A 335 9.97 10.00 -10.64
CA THR A 335 8.55 10.33 -10.83
C THR A 335 7.97 11.06 -9.61
N VAL A 336 7.15 12.08 -9.84
CA VAL A 336 6.28 12.72 -8.83
C VAL A 336 4.83 12.66 -9.27
N LEU A 337 3.92 12.68 -8.30
CA LEU A 337 2.47 12.70 -8.52
C LEU A 337 1.96 14.14 -8.57
N LEU A 338 1.07 14.44 -9.52
CA LEU A 338 0.40 15.74 -9.66
C LEU A 338 -1.08 15.58 -9.30
N MET A 339 -1.43 15.84 -8.04
CA MET A 339 -2.78 15.63 -7.49
C MET A 339 -3.45 16.94 -7.14
N ASP A 340 -4.79 16.98 -7.13
CA ASP A 340 -5.49 18.08 -6.47
C ASP A 340 -5.40 17.90 -4.95
N LEU A 341 -4.60 18.75 -4.30
CA LEU A 341 -4.37 18.67 -2.84
C LEU A 341 -5.31 19.59 -2.05
N GLN A 342 -6.28 20.26 -2.70
CA GLN A 342 -7.17 21.19 -2.01
C GLN A 342 -8.02 20.52 -0.94
N GLU A 343 -8.60 19.35 -1.22
CA GLU A 343 -9.41 18.62 -0.23
C GLU A 343 -8.56 18.14 0.94
N ILE A 344 -7.33 17.69 0.68
CA ILE A 344 -6.37 17.35 1.75
C ILE A 344 -6.05 18.58 2.60
N GLY A 345 -5.80 19.72 1.97
CA GLY A 345 -5.54 20.97 2.68
C GLY A 345 -6.73 21.46 3.52
N LYS A 346 -7.97 21.27 3.04
CA LYS A 346 -9.18 21.57 3.81
C LYS A 346 -9.32 20.68 5.04
N MET A 347 -9.03 19.38 4.91
CA MET A 347 -9.02 18.45 6.03
C MET A 347 -7.95 18.79 7.07
N MET A 348 -6.78 19.24 6.61
CA MET A 348 -5.68 19.66 7.50
C MET A 348 -5.84 21.07 8.05
N ASP A 349 -6.82 21.86 7.60
CA ASP A 349 -6.91 23.30 7.89
C ASP A 349 -5.62 24.09 7.53
N HIS A 350 -4.87 23.62 6.53
CA HIS A 350 -3.60 24.19 6.09
C HIS A 350 -3.39 23.94 4.59
N PRO A 351 -2.98 24.94 3.78
CA PRO A 351 -2.68 24.70 2.38
C PRO A 351 -1.53 23.70 2.22
N VAL A 352 -1.72 22.69 1.36
CA VAL A 352 -0.69 21.70 1.04
C VAL A 352 -0.39 21.80 -0.44
N GLN A 353 0.84 22.19 -0.77
CA GLN A 353 1.30 22.31 -2.16
C GLN A 353 2.31 21.23 -2.55
N VAL A 354 3.11 20.77 -1.58
CA VAL A 354 4.05 19.66 -1.77
C VAL A 354 4.04 18.79 -0.53
N ILE A 355 3.91 17.48 -0.75
CA ILE A 355 4.15 16.42 0.20
C ILE A 355 5.45 15.74 -0.23
N LEU A 356 6.51 15.89 0.56
CA LEU A 356 7.81 15.27 0.30
C LEU A 356 7.80 13.83 0.84
N GLY A 357 7.82 12.88 -0.08
CA GLY A 357 7.72 11.46 0.21
C GLY A 357 9.02 10.85 0.72
N LYS A 358 9.00 9.53 0.93
CA LYS A 358 10.12 8.77 1.48
C LYS A 358 11.37 8.77 0.58
N GLU A 359 11.30 9.27 -0.66
CA GLU A 359 12.46 9.32 -1.54
C GLU A 359 13.64 10.12 -1.00
N VAL A 360 13.34 11.17 -0.21
CA VAL A 360 14.36 11.97 0.47
C VAL A 360 14.94 11.19 1.65
N LEU A 361 14.10 10.46 2.37
CA LEU A 361 14.45 9.68 3.55
C LEU A 361 15.32 8.48 3.16
N ASN A 362 15.09 7.89 1.99
CA ASN A 362 15.92 6.81 1.45
C ASN A 362 17.33 7.28 1.02
N GLN A 363 17.52 8.57 0.77
CA GLN A 363 18.78 9.13 0.24
C GLN A 363 19.57 9.94 1.29
N THR A 364 18.96 10.25 2.44
CA THR A 364 19.56 11.07 3.49
C THR A 364 19.41 10.41 4.85
N VAL A 365 20.24 10.84 5.79
CA VAL A 365 19.90 10.69 7.21
C VAL A 365 19.12 11.94 7.64
N THR A 366 17.88 11.76 8.08
CA THR A 366 16.99 12.87 8.47
C THR A 366 16.97 13.01 9.98
N ASP A 367 17.46 14.13 10.48
CA ASP A 367 17.59 14.49 11.90
C ASP A 367 16.48 15.50 12.26
N ILE A 368 15.53 15.10 13.11
CA ILE A 368 14.34 15.87 13.50
C ILE A 368 14.32 16.05 15.02
N ASP A 369 14.59 17.28 15.46
CA ASP A 369 14.51 17.67 16.86
C ASP A 369 13.19 18.41 17.09
N PHE A 370 12.21 17.73 17.70
CA PHE A 370 10.88 18.27 17.95
C PHE A 370 10.84 19.31 19.07
N ASP A 371 11.76 19.20 20.04
CA ASP A 371 11.88 20.18 21.13
C ASP A 371 12.40 21.52 20.57
N LYS A 372 13.40 21.47 19.69
CA LYS A 372 13.96 22.66 19.02
C LYS A 372 13.19 23.09 17.77
N ARG A 373 12.26 22.25 17.28
CA ARG A 373 11.52 22.44 16.03
C ARG A 373 12.43 22.64 14.82
N THR A 374 13.44 21.78 14.70
CA THR A 374 14.40 21.81 13.59
C THR A 374 14.51 20.47 12.89
N ILE A 375 14.68 20.52 11.57
CA ILE A 375 14.93 19.38 10.70
C ILE A 375 16.22 19.60 9.91
N ARG A 376 16.98 18.53 9.68
CA ARG A 376 18.19 18.54 8.87
C ARG A 376 18.31 17.24 8.07
N PHE A 377 18.60 17.37 6.79
CA PHE A 377 18.86 16.25 5.89
C PHE A 377 20.36 16.14 5.64
N VAL A 378 20.98 15.05 6.07
CA VAL A 378 22.44 14.85 6.10
C VAL A 378 22.84 13.79 5.09
N ALA A 379 23.95 13.99 4.39
CA ALA A 379 24.55 12.96 3.55
C ALA A 379 24.88 11.70 4.38
N PRO A 380 24.43 10.48 3.99
CA PRO A 380 24.54 9.29 4.83
C PRO A 380 25.97 8.93 5.27
N GLU A 381 26.98 9.26 4.47
CA GLU A 381 28.39 9.02 4.74
C GLU A 381 29.04 10.03 5.71
N ARG A 382 28.33 11.10 6.07
CA ARG A 382 28.77 12.14 7.01
C ARG A 382 28.05 12.12 8.35
N PHE A 383 27.02 11.29 8.48
CA PHE A 383 26.23 11.23 9.70
C PHE A 383 26.87 10.32 10.75
N ALA A 384 26.84 10.76 12.01
CA ALA A 384 27.06 9.95 13.19
C ALA A 384 25.96 10.26 14.22
N PRO A 385 25.36 9.24 14.86
CA PRO A 385 24.32 9.47 15.86
C PRO A 385 24.89 10.18 17.09
N ALA A 386 24.08 11.03 17.72
CA ALA A 386 24.44 11.65 18.98
C ALA A 386 24.56 10.59 20.09
N GLU A 387 25.43 10.84 21.06
CA GLU A 387 25.59 9.97 22.22
C GLU A 387 24.27 9.87 23.02
N GLY A 388 23.96 8.67 23.52
CA GLY A 388 22.75 8.42 24.33
C GLY A 388 21.47 8.15 23.54
N MET A 389 21.49 8.23 22.21
CA MET A 389 20.34 7.80 21.40
C MET A 389 20.21 6.27 21.35
N THR A 390 18.98 5.80 21.52
CA THR A 390 18.63 4.38 21.38
C THR A 390 18.50 4.03 19.91
N ARG A 391 19.33 3.09 19.43
CA ARG A 391 19.22 2.54 18.07
C ARG A 391 18.16 1.45 18.00
N VAL A 392 17.20 1.62 17.10
CA VAL A 392 16.12 0.67 16.82
C VAL A 392 16.24 0.19 15.36
N PRO A 393 16.31 -1.12 15.11
CA PRO A 393 16.29 -1.63 13.74
C PRO A 393 14.91 -1.45 13.11
N LEU A 394 14.89 -1.07 11.83
CA LEU A 394 13.68 -1.01 11.01
C LEU A 394 13.59 -2.25 10.13
N ALA A 395 12.37 -2.71 9.88
CA ALA A 395 12.07 -3.70 8.84
C ALA A 395 11.54 -3.00 7.59
N VAL A 396 11.69 -3.65 6.44
CA VAL A 396 11.00 -3.26 5.20
C VAL A 396 9.74 -4.10 5.08
N ALA A 397 8.58 -3.47 4.92
CA ALA A 397 7.31 -4.16 4.74
C ALA A 397 6.44 -3.41 3.74
N GLY A 398 6.05 -4.04 2.64
CA GLY A 398 5.17 -3.40 1.63
C GLY A 398 5.73 -2.11 1.02
N GLY A 399 7.06 -1.95 1.00
CA GLY A 399 7.73 -0.72 0.56
C GLY A 399 7.91 0.33 1.65
N THR A 400 7.18 0.27 2.77
CA THR A 400 7.34 1.22 3.89
C THR A 400 8.40 0.74 4.87
N ARG A 401 8.78 1.60 5.83
CA ARG A 401 9.59 1.21 6.98
C ARG A 401 8.70 0.91 8.16
N ALA A 402 8.92 -0.25 8.77
CA ALA A 402 8.19 -0.68 9.95
C ALA A 402 9.12 -0.77 11.15
N VAL A 403 8.59 -0.41 12.32
CA VAL A 403 9.26 -0.51 13.61
C VAL A 403 8.59 -1.60 14.44
N GLN A 404 9.36 -2.31 15.25
CA GLN A 404 8.78 -3.23 16.23
C GLN A 404 8.16 -2.42 17.38
N ILE A 405 6.89 -2.70 17.66
CA ILE A 405 6.12 -2.12 18.75
C ILE A 405 5.56 -3.22 19.65
N ARG A 406 5.28 -2.89 20.91
CA ARG A 406 4.43 -3.71 21.78
C ARG A 406 3.22 -2.89 22.22
N VAL A 407 2.04 -3.44 22.01
CA VAL A 407 0.76 -2.81 22.37
C VAL A 407 0.20 -3.50 23.61
N GLU A 408 0.00 -2.77 24.70
CA GLU A 408 -0.41 -3.31 25.99
C GLU A 408 0.45 -4.54 26.37
N ASP A 409 -0.17 -5.66 26.74
CA ASP A 409 0.51 -6.91 27.14
C ASP A 409 0.59 -7.93 25.99
N HIS A 410 0.35 -7.51 24.74
CA HIS A 410 0.38 -8.38 23.57
C HIS A 410 1.82 -8.65 23.09
N GLU A 411 1.95 -9.63 22.19
CA GLU A 411 3.23 -9.92 21.55
C GLU A 411 3.76 -8.74 20.74
N PRO A 412 5.09 -8.55 20.63
CA PRO A 412 5.66 -7.55 19.75
C PRO A 412 5.30 -7.80 18.29
N VAL A 413 4.93 -6.73 17.59
CA VAL A 413 4.53 -6.74 16.17
C VAL A 413 5.22 -5.62 15.43
N TYR A 414 5.20 -5.65 14.09
CA TYR A 414 5.64 -4.50 13.30
C TYR A 414 4.48 -3.54 13.06
N ALA A 415 4.78 -2.24 13.10
CA ALA A 415 3.88 -1.18 12.66
C ALA A 415 4.63 -0.19 11.78
N GLU A 416 3.95 0.39 10.81
CA GLU A 416 4.53 1.38 9.91
C GLU A 416 4.98 2.63 10.67
N LEU A 417 6.13 3.18 10.28
CA LEU A 417 6.60 4.48 10.73
C LEU A 417 6.09 5.54 9.75
N ASP A 418 5.13 6.34 10.21
CA ASP A 418 4.44 7.31 9.38
C ASP A 418 4.47 8.72 9.97
N LEU A 419 5.22 9.63 9.32
CA LEU A 419 5.26 11.04 9.66
C LEU A 419 4.11 11.86 9.04
N GLY A 420 3.39 11.29 8.07
CA GLY A 420 2.22 11.90 7.43
C GLY A 420 0.89 11.58 8.12
N ASN A 421 0.85 10.49 8.91
CA ASN A 421 -0.32 10.14 9.71
C ASN A 421 -0.50 11.07 10.92
N GLY A 422 -1.65 11.74 10.96
CA GLY A 422 -2.04 12.64 12.05
C GLY A 422 -2.59 11.97 13.30
N GLY A 423 -3.05 10.72 13.20
CA GLY A 423 -3.44 9.93 14.35
C GLY A 423 -2.22 9.45 15.13
N ALA A 424 -2.32 9.28 16.45
CA ALA A 424 -1.20 8.78 17.24
C ALA A 424 -0.86 7.32 16.91
N LEU A 425 -1.89 6.48 16.79
CA LEU A 425 -1.77 5.08 16.41
C LEU A 425 -2.99 4.67 15.59
N MET A 426 -2.78 3.83 14.59
CA MET A 426 -3.83 3.07 13.92
C MET A 426 -3.51 1.58 14.05
N LEU A 427 -4.49 0.78 14.49
CA LEU A 427 -4.37 -0.68 14.49
C LEU A 427 -5.24 -1.27 13.38
N TYR A 428 -4.70 -2.24 12.66
CA TYR A 428 -5.44 -2.89 11.58
C TYR A 428 -6.53 -3.83 12.13
N PRO A 429 -7.64 -4.03 11.38
CA PRO A 429 -8.79 -4.82 11.83
C PRO A 429 -8.42 -6.22 12.35
N GLU A 430 -7.43 -6.88 11.73
CA GLU A 430 -6.95 -8.19 12.13
C GLU A 430 -6.35 -8.18 13.54
N SER A 431 -5.55 -7.15 13.86
CA SER A 431 -4.94 -6.96 15.18
C SER A 431 -6.00 -6.67 16.23
N ILE A 432 -6.93 -5.77 15.90
CA ILE A 432 -8.05 -5.38 16.76
C ILE A 432 -8.89 -6.61 17.13
N ALA A 433 -9.22 -7.43 16.14
CA ALA A 433 -9.99 -8.66 16.33
C ALA A 433 -9.21 -9.70 17.14
N LYS A 434 -7.93 -9.95 16.80
CA LYS A 434 -7.06 -10.92 17.47
C LYS A 434 -6.91 -10.62 18.97
N TRP A 435 -6.72 -9.35 19.30
CA TRP A 435 -6.45 -8.89 20.67
C TRP A 435 -7.72 -8.51 21.43
N GLY A 436 -8.88 -8.45 20.75
CA GLY A 436 -10.14 -8.06 21.36
C GLY A 436 -10.15 -6.60 21.82
N MET A 437 -9.47 -5.71 21.07
CA MET A 437 -9.21 -4.32 21.49
C MET A 437 -10.47 -3.47 21.68
N LEU A 438 -11.64 -3.90 21.20
CA LEU A 438 -12.91 -3.17 21.38
C LEU A 438 -13.74 -3.70 22.57
N ARG A 439 -13.28 -4.75 23.27
CA ARG A 439 -14.02 -5.33 24.40
C ARG A 439 -13.72 -4.58 25.69
N ASP A 440 -14.77 -4.43 26.51
CA ASP A 440 -14.70 -3.91 27.87
C ASP A 440 -13.98 -2.56 28.01
N ARG A 441 -14.05 -1.71 26.98
CA ARG A 441 -13.51 -0.35 26.98
C ARG A 441 -14.44 0.63 26.26
N PRO A 442 -14.36 1.93 26.57
CA PRO A 442 -15.06 2.96 25.80
C PRO A 442 -14.57 2.99 24.35
N VAL A 443 -15.51 3.12 23.42
CA VAL A 443 -15.25 3.20 21.99
C VAL A 443 -16.09 4.36 21.44
N GLY A 444 -15.41 5.34 20.87
CA GLY A 444 -16.03 6.37 20.03
C GLY A 444 -15.98 5.99 18.56
N HIS A 445 -16.62 6.80 17.74
CA HIS A 445 -16.64 6.62 16.29
C HIS A 445 -16.25 7.93 15.59
N GLY A 446 -15.60 7.80 14.44
CA GLY A 446 -15.18 8.95 13.65
C GLY A 446 -15.00 8.59 12.19
N LEU A 447 -14.33 9.50 11.47
CA LEU A 447 -13.87 9.25 10.11
C LEU A 447 -12.34 9.33 10.08
N GLY A 448 -11.71 8.24 9.63
CA GLY A 448 -10.33 8.23 9.17
C GLY A 448 -10.26 8.58 7.68
N GLY A 449 -9.09 8.91 7.16
CA GLY A 449 -8.97 9.16 5.73
C GLY A 449 -7.58 9.54 5.24
N GLY A 450 -7.44 9.54 3.91
CA GLY A 450 -6.23 9.92 3.19
C GLY A 450 -6.49 9.94 1.69
N VAL A 451 -5.45 9.68 0.88
CA VAL A 451 -5.60 9.63 -0.58
C VAL A 451 -6.65 8.57 -0.96
N GLY A 452 -7.68 9.00 -1.68
CA GLY A 452 -8.82 8.16 -2.10
C GLY A 452 -10.13 8.39 -1.34
N GLY A 453 -10.11 9.08 -0.19
CA GLY A 453 -11.34 9.46 0.54
C GLY A 453 -11.31 9.21 2.06
N LEU A 454 -12.48 9.38 2.67
CA LEU A 454 -12.75 9.13 4.09
C LEU A 454 -13.40 7.75 4.29
N HIS A 455 -13.15 7.12 5.43
CA HIS A 455 -13.78 5.87 5.85
C HIS A 455 -14.18 5.93 7.33
N PRO A 456 -15.26 5.23 7.74
CA PRO A 456 -15.61 5.09 9.15
C PRO A 456 -14.53 4.34 9.94
N GLU A 457 -14.30 4.77 11.17
CA GLU A 457 -13.39 4.08 12.10
C GLU A 457 -13.93 4.09 13.53
N ASN A 458 -13.56 3.05 14.28
CA ASN A 458 -13.63 3.04 15.73
C ASN A 458 -12.46 3.84 16.29
N ILE A 459 -12.68 4.56 17.39
CA ILE A 459 -11.62 5.25 18.12
C ILE A 459 -11.66 4.74 19.56
N PHE A 460 -10.51 4.28 20.06
CA PHE A 460 -10.35 3.75 21.42
C PHE A 460 -9.00 4.16 22.00
N THR A 461 -8.81 4.04 23.32
CA THR A 461 -7.50 4.28 23.94
C THR A 461 -6.74 2.98 24.14
N VAL A 462 -5.51 2.95 23.65
CA VAL A 462 -4.49 1.95 24.00
C VAL A 462 -3.78 2.40 25.28
N LYS A 463 -3.72 1.52 26.28
CA LYS A 463 -3.17 1.88 27.60
C LYS A 463 -1.67 2.12 27.57
N SER A 464 -0.93 1.33 26.79
CA SER A 464 0.51 1.48 26.64
C SER A 464 1.00 1.04 25.27
N LEU A 465 1.99 1.77 24.76
CA LEU A 465 2.72 1.47 23.53
C LEU A 465 4.22 1.52 23.85
N GLU A 466 4.93 0.44 23.56
CA GLU A 466 6.38 0.38 23.71
C GLU A 466 7.09 0.37 22.37
N ILE A 467 8.11 1.23 22.24
CA ILE A 467 8.93 1.37 21.03
C ILE A 467 10.37 1.60 21.48
N GLY A 468 11.30 0.75 21.05
CA GLY A 468 12.73 0.94 21.35
C GLY A 468 13.06 1.04 22.84
N GLY A 469 12.29 0.38 23.72
CA GLY A 469 12.47 0.45 25.18
C GLY A 469 11.83 1.66 25.86
N TYR A 470 11.22 2.59 25.12
CA TYR A 470 10.40 3.66 25.68
C TYR A 470 8.95 3.22 25.80
N THR A 471 8.25 3.70 26.82
CA THR A 471 6.83 3.44 27.04
C THR A 471 6.03 4.74 26.98
N LEU A 472 5.05 4.78 26.09
CA LEU A 472 4.02 5.82 26.01
C LEU A 472 2.72 5.28 26.61
N ARG A 473 1.84 6.17 27.08
CA ARG A 473 0.56 5.81 27.73
C ARG A 473 -0.60 6.60 27.17
N ASP A 474 -1.79 6.03 27.32
CA ASP A 474 -3.08 6.65 26.97
C ASP A 474 -3.15 7.15 25.52
N ILE A 475 -2.79 6.27 24.58
CA ILE A 475 -2.65 6.58 23.15
C ILE A 475 -4.02 6.46 22.45
N PRO A 476 -4.56 7.57 21.89
CA PRO A 476 -5.73 7.53 21.01
C PRO A 476 -5.43 6.68 19.78
N THR A 477 -6.27 5.70 19.52
CA THR A 477 -6.04 4.69 18.50
C THR A 477 -7.23 4.61 17.56
N GLY A 478 -6.98 4.85 16.28
CA GLY A 478 -7.94 4.61 15.20
C GLY A 478 -7.96 3.13 14.82
N GLY A 479 -9.16 2.62 14.52
CA GLY A 479 -9.42 1.25 14.15
C GLY A 479 -10.46 1.19 13.04
N PRO A 480 -10.03 1.17 11.76
CA PRO A 480 -10.93 1.05 10.62
C PRO A 480 -11.92 -0.10 10.79
N GLU A 481 -13.20 0.12 10.44
CA GLU A 481 -14.24 -0.89 10.63
C GLU A 481 -14.09 -2.09 9.69
N SER A 482 -13.47 -1.89 8.52
CA SER A 482 -13.12 -2.96 7.59
C SER A 482 -11.69 -2.79 7.06
N ALA A 483 -11.14 -3.89 6.54
CA ALA A 483 -9.86 -3.87 5.82
C ALA A 483 -10.03 -3.39 4.37
N ASP A 484 -11.27 -3.12 3.93
CA ASP A 484 -11.55 -2.69 2.56
C ASP A 484 -10.89 -1.32 2.32
N GLY A 485 -10.23 -1.15 1.17
CA GLY A 485 -9.41 0.03 0.90
C GLY A 485 -8.00 -0.05 1.50
N LEU A 486 -7.83 -0.56 2.73
CA LEU A 486 -6.56 -0.65 3.47
C LEU A 486 -5.79 -1.98 3.29
N ALA A 487 -6.40 -2.98 2.64
CA ALA A 487 -5.82 -4.31 2.43
C ALA A 487 -4.44 -4.31 1.74
N PHE A 488 -4.04 -3.22 1.08
CA PHE A 488 -2.70 -3.08 0.50
C PHE A 488 -1.61 -2.79 1.55
N LEU A 489 -1.97 -2.22 2.70
CA LEU A 489 -1.08 -1.91 3.83
C LEU A 489 -0.98 -3.08 4.82
N ALA A 490 -2.01 -3.92 4.88
CA ALA A 490 -2.05 -5.08 5.75
C ALA A 490 -1.19 -6.22 5.17
N THR A 491 0.00 -6.43 5.74
CA THR A 491 0.79 -7.64 5.49
C THR A 491 0.60 -8.64 6.63
N ALA A 492 1.04 -9.89 6.44
CA ALA A 492 1.02 -10.88 7.51
C ALA A 492 1.87 -10.47 8.74
N THR A 493 2.74 -9.47 8.65
CA THR A 493 3.67 -9.08 9.73
C THR A 493 3.44 -7.67 10.28
N VAL A 494 2.87 -6.76 9.48
CA VAL A 494 2.51 -5.40 9.90
C VAL A 494 1.09 -5.39 10.48
N ARG A 495 0.92 -4.73 11.61
CA ARG A 495 -0.30 -4.80 12.45
C ARG A 495 -0.91 -3.44 12.77
N GLY A 496 -0.29 -2.37 12.29
CA GLY A 496 -0.74 -1.00 12.47
C GLY A 496 0.21 0.01 11.85
N ASN A 497 -0.07 1.28 12.11
CA ASN A 497 0.68 2.44 11.63
C ASN A 497 0.80 3.44 12.80
N VAL A 498 2.02 3.87 13.10
CA VAL A 498 2.34 4.81 14.18
C VAL A 498 2.52 6.19 13.55
N GLY A 499 1.74 7.18 14.00
CA GLY A 499 1.74 8.51 13.41
C GLY A 499 2.55 9.57 14.16
N LEU A 500 2.53 10.79 13.62
CA LEU A 500 3.36 11.90 14.07
C LEU A 500 3.16 12.28 15.55
N PRO A 501 1.96 12.22 16.17
CA PRO A 501 1.82 12.50 17.61
C PRO A 501 2.65 11.59 18.51
N VAL A 502 2.95 10.36 18.09
CA VAL A 502 3.89 9.47 18.79
C VAL A 502 5.33 9.82 18.46
N TRP A 503 5.66 10.01 17.18
CA TRP A 503 7.02 10.31 16.76
C TRP A 503 7.54 11.66 17.28
N SER A 504 6.66 12.63 17.45
CA SER A 504 6.98 13.95 18.01
C SER A 504 7.33 13.93 19.51
N ARG A 505 7.23 12.78 20.19
CA ARG A 505 7.71 12.60 21.56
C ARG A 505 9.23 12.41 21.65
N PHE A 506 9.89 12.21 20.51
CA PHE A 506 11.30 11.88 20.42
C PHE A 506 12.08 12.94 19.63
N HIS A 507 13.35 13.12 19.94
CA HIS A 507 14.35 13.49 18.93
C HIS A 507 14.58 12.25 18.06
N LEU A 508 14.24 12.39 16.78
CA LEU A 508 14.18 11.33 15.80
C LEU A 508 15.33 11.45 14.80
N VAL A 509 16.06 10.37 14.55
CA VAL A 509 16.94 10.28 13.38
C VAL A 509 16.55 9.08 12.54
N LEU A 510 16.18 9.35 11.28
CA LEU A 510 15.82 8.35 10.28
C LEU A 510 17.02 8.06 9.37
N ASP A 511 17.48 6.81 9.36
CA ASP A 511 18.46 6.30 8.38
C ASP A 511 17.84 5.11 7.63
N PHE A 512 16.93 5.42 6.70
CA PHE A 512 16.22 4.39 5.92
C PHE A 512 17.16 3.61 5.00
N GLY A 513 18.26 4.22 4.54
CA GLY A 513 19.27 3.56 3.72
C GLY A 513 19.97 2.41 4.45
N ARG A 514 20.08 2.48 5.78
CA ARG A 514 20.62 1.41 6.63
C ARG A 514 19.58 0.71 7.50
N ASN A 515 18.29 0.95 7.25
CA ASN A 515 17.16 0.43 8.01
C ASN A 515 17.30 0.67 9.52
N GLN A 516 17.61 1.90 9.90
CA GLN A 516 17.87 2.30 11.28
C GLN A 516 17.05 3.53 11.68
N LEU A 517 16.66 3.52 12.93
CA LEU A 517 16.01 4.60 13.64
C LEU A 517 16.81 4.88 14.90
N PHE A 518 17.08 6.15 15.21
CA PHE A 518 17.64 6.54 16.50
C PHE A 518 16.64 7.42 17.24
N LEU A 519 16.44 7.12 18.52
CA LEU A 519 15.46 7.75 19.38
C LEU A 519 16.13 8.26 20.66
N SER A 520 15.81 9.48 21.05
CA SER A 520 15.96 9.94 22.43
C SER A 520 14.75 10.75 22.83
N ALA A 521 14.35 10.69 24.09
CA ALA A 521 13.20 11.44 24.60
C ALA A 521 13.50 11.92 26.02
N THR A 522 12.80 12.98 26.43
CA THR A 522 12.81 13.47 27.80
C THR A 522 11.67 12.82 28.60
N PRO A 523 11.77 12.70 29.93
CA PRO A 523 10.64 12.25 30.75
C PRO A 523 9.39 13.11 30.52
N GLU A 524 9.58 14.43 30.31
CA GLU A 524 8.50 15.38 30.04
C GLU A 524 7.81 15.10 28.69
N SER A 525 8.56 14.82 27.63
CA SER A 525 7.98 14.52 26.31
C SER A 525 7.21 13.19 26.33
N LEU A 526 7.70 12.17 27.05
CA LEU A 526 7.02 10.88 27.20
C LEU A 526 5.75 10.95 28.05
N ALA A 527 5.72 11.86 29.04
CA ALA A 527 4.58 12.04 29.94
C ALA A 527 3.50 12.99 29.39
N ALA A 528 3.79 13.70 28.30
CA ALA A 528 2.85 14.66 27.72
C ALA A 528 1.58 13.95 27.20
N PRO A 529 0.37 14.44 27.54
CA PRO A 529 -0.87 13.80 27.11
C PRO A 529 -1.05 13.90 25.60
N PHE A 530 -1.73 12.90 25.03
CA PHE A 530 -2.19 12.96 23.63
C PHE A 530 -3.45 13.80 23.52
N GLN A 531 -3.55 14.54 22.42
CA GLN A 531 -4.77 15.26 22.06
C GLN A 531 -5.87 14.25 21.72
N LYS A 532 -7.09 14.54 22.18
CA LYS A 532 -8.29 13.74 21.91
C LYS A 532 -9.38 14.67 21.43
N ASN A 533 -10.04 14.33 20.34
CA ASN A 533 -11.29 14.99 19.96
C ASN A 533 -12.38 14.54 20.94
N ARG A 534 -12.88 15.47 21.75
CA ARG A 534 -13.90 15.26 22.79
C ARG A 534 -15.27 15.82 22.43
N SER A 535 -15.44 16.26 21.19
CA SER A 535 -16.67 16.89 20.71
C SER A 535 -17.70 15.90 20.19
N GLY A 536 -17.28 14.69 19.83
CA GLY A 536 -18.10 13.74 19.06
C GLY A 536 -18.37 14.21 17.63
N LEU A 537 -17.72 15.28 17.15
CA LEU A 537 -17.89 15.81 15.81
C LEU A 537 -16.60 15.63 15.01
N THR A 538 -16.72 15.10 13.80
CA THR A 538 -15.68 15.26 12.77
C THR A 538 -16.12 16.39 11.84
N ALA A 539 -15.31 17.44 11.74
CA ALA A 539 -15.62 18.61 10.94
C ALA A 539 -14.40 19.12 10.17
N VAL A 540 -14.64 19.69 8.99
CA VAL A 540 -13.61 20.27 8.13
C VAL A 540 -13.89 21.73 7.89
N ARG A 541 -12.84 22.53 7.66
CA ARG A 541 -13.03 23.94 7.33
C ARG A 541 -13.49 24.11 5.89
N GLU A 542 -14.61 24.80 5.70
CA GLU A 542 -15.08 25.28 4.40
C GLU A 542 -15.30 26.80 4.49
N GLY A 543 -14.34 27.57 3.97
CA GLY A 543 -14.39 29.04 4.01
C GLY A 543 -14.34 29.58 5.43
N ASP A 544 -15.41 30.28 5.84
CA ASP A 544 -15.57 30.88 7.17
C ASP A 544 -16.36 29.97 8.14
N ALA A 545 -16.57 28.71 7.79
CA ALA A 545 -17.31 27.73 8.57
C ALA A 545 -16.54 26.42 8.80
N LEU A 546 -16.99 25.66 9.81
CA LEU A 546 -16.67 24.25 10.00
C LEU A 546 -17.90 23.45 9.59
N LYS A 547 -17.76 22.64 8.55
CA LYS A 547 -18.81 21.72 8.12
C LYS A 547 -18.65 20.39 8.83
N VAL A 548 -19.68 19.99 9.55
CA VAL A 548 -19.73 18.71 10.27
C VAL A 548 -19.92 17.59 9.25
N LEU A 549 -18.94 16.70 9.12
CA LEU A 549 -19.00 15.55 8.23
C LEU A 549 -19.61 14.33 8.93
N PHE A 550 -19.35 14.19 10.22
CA PHE A 550 -19.80 13.05 11.00
C PHE A 550 -20.09 13.45 12.45
N VAL A 551 -21.09 12.79 13.03
CA VAL A 551 -21.49 12.92 14.43
C VAL A 551 -21.45 11.53 15.04
N ASP A 552 -20.65 11.35 16.08
CA ASP A 552 -20.48 10.08 16.77
C ASP A 552 -21.81 9.64 17.41
N PRO A 553 -22.38 8.48 17.00
CA PRO A 553 -23.63 7.97 17.56
C PRO A 553 -23.52 7.60 19.04
N SER A 554 -22.32 7.36 19.57
CA SER A 554 -22.09 7.11 21.00
C SER A 554 -22.21 8.37 21.85
N TYR A 555 -22.24 9.56 21.23
CA TYR A 555 -22.32 10.82 21.96
C TYR A 555 -23.73 11.01 22.57
N PRO A 556 -23.87 11.16 23.91
CA PRO A 556 -25.16 11.00 24.58
C PRO A 556 -26.19 12.11 24.27
N LYS A 557 -25.77 13.24 23.68
CA LYS A 557 -26.62 14.36 23.23
C LYS A 557 -25.93 15.18 22.12
N PRO A 558 -25.99 14.75 20.85
CA PRO A 558 -25.44 15.53 19.77
C PRO A 558 -26.17 16.87 19.63
N VAL A 559 -25.42 17.94 19.31
CA VAL A 559 -25.94 19.32 19.20
C VAL A 559 -26.33 19.71 17.76
N CYS A 560 -26.00 18.84 16.81
CA CYS A 560 -26.27 18.99 15.39
C CYS A 560 -26.21 17.63 14.69
N GLU A 561 -26.53 17.64 13.39
CA GLU A 561 -26.40 16.50 12.49
C GLU A 561 -25.25 16.74 11.50
N ALA A 562 -24.85 15.70 10.77
CA ALA A 562 -23.93 15.85 9.64
C ALA A 562 -24.51 16.83 8.60
N GLY A 563 -23.63 17.63 7.99
CA GLY A 563 -23.98 18.74 7.11
C GLY A 563 -24.19 20.08 7.82
N ALA A 564 -24.26 20.13 9.15
CA ALA A 564 -24.35 21.38 9.87
C ALA A 564 -23.07 22.24 9.72
N GLU A 565 -23.25 23.54 9.60
CA GLU A 565 -22.15 24.51 9.49
C GLU A 565 -22.03 25.34 10.76
N ILE A 566 -20.93 25.16 11.49
CA ILE A 566 -20.54 25.98 12.63
C ILE A 566 -19.80 27.20 12.09
N VAL A 567 -20.07 28.40 12.62
CA VAL A 567 -19.54 29.68 12.11
C VAL A 567 -18.78 30.46 13.18
N ALA A 568 -19.06 30.16 14.44
CA ALA A 568 -18.35 30.72 15.58
C ALA A 568 -18.31 29.73 16.74
N VAL A 569 -17.24 29.80 17.51
CA VAL A 569 -17.01 28.99 18.72
C VAL A 569 -16.72 29.95 19.87
N ASP A 570 -17.45 29.82 20.96
CA ASP A 570 -17.37 30.70 22.13
C ASP A 570 -17.53 32.20 21.76
N GLY A 571 -18.35 32.47 20.74
CA GLY A 571 -18.59 33.82 20.20
C GLY A 571 -17.51 34.36 19.27
N VAL A 572 -16.40 33.64 19.07
CA VAL A 572 -15.33 34.01 18.14
C VAL A 572 -15.63 33.44 16.75
N PRO A 573 -15.74 34.28 15.69
CA PRO A 573 -15.94 33.80 14.33
C PRO A 573 -14.80 32.87 13.87
N LEU A 574 -15.13 31.78 13.18
CA LEU A 574 -14.12 30.79 12.75
C LEU A 574 -13.06 31.38 11.82
N ARG A 575 -13.39 32.40 11.03
CA ARG A 575 -12.41 33.12 10.19
C ARG A 575 -11.28 33.78 10.99
N GLU A 576 -11.46 33.98 12.30
CA GLU A 576 -10.48 34.59 13.20
C GLU A 576 -9.67 33.52 13.98
N ILE A 577 -10.07 32.26 13.89
CA ILE A 577 -9.43 31.13 14.57
C ILE A 577 -8.49 30.45 13.58
N ARG A 578 -7.18 30.42 13.85
CA ARG A 578 -6.19 29.73 13.00
C ARG A 578 -6.42 28.22 12.94
N LEU A 579 -6.62 27.57 14.09
CA LEU A 579 -6.88 26.13 14.20
C LEU A 579 -8.35 25.89 14.50
N ALA A 580 -9.16 25.65 13.46
CA ALA A 580 -10.63 25.63 13.57
C ALA A 580 -11.14 24.65 14.62
N THR A 581 -10.44 23.53 14.78
CA THR A 581 -10.86 22.35 15.54
C THR A 581 -10.19 22.24 16.92
N ALA A 582 -9.25 23.13 17.26
CA ALA A 582 -8.52 23.07 18.54
C ALA A 582 -9.43 23.13 19.78
N TRP A 583 -10.64 23.69 19.65
CA TRP A 583 -11.62 23.70 20.73
C TRP A 583 -12.13 22.30 21.09
N THR A 584 -12.07 21.34 20.17
CA THR A 584 -12.52 19.95 20.39
C THR A 584 -11.62 19.20 21.37
N GLU A 585 -10.40 19.70 21.60
CA GLU A 585 -9.37 19.05 22.41
C GLU A 585 -9.25 19.62 23.83
N LYS A 586 -10.05 20.66 24.15
CA LYS A 586 -10.12 21.21 25.51
C LYS A 586 -10.51 20.10 26.51
N PRO A 587 -10.18 20.25 27.82
CA PRO A 587 -10.44 19.22 28.82
C PRO A 587 -11.90 18.76 28.86
N ALA A 588 -12.14 17.48 29.15
CA ALA A 588 -13.48 16.95 29.35
C ALA A 588 -14.24 17.74 30.43
N GLY A 589 -15.55 17.91 30.22
CA GLY A 589 -16.41 18.76 31.04
C GLY A 589 -16.47 20.23 30.61
N THR A 590 -15.56 20.68 29.73
CA THR A 590 -15.63 22.04 29.15
C THR A 590 -16.91 22.19 28.34
N VAL A 591 -17.67 23.27 28.59
CA VAL A 591 -18.83 23.64 27.78
C VAL A 591 -18.38 24.65 26.73
N VAL A 592 -18.63 24.32 25.46
CA VAL A 592 -18.30 25.14 24.30
C VAL A 592 -19.60 25.64 23.66
N LYS A 593 -19.66 26.93 23.35
CA LYS A 593 -20.84 27.52 22.70
C LYS A 593 -20.64 27.57 21.19
N LEU A 594 -21.41 26.78 20.45
CA LEU A 594 -21.38 26.74 18.99
C LEU A 594 -22.47 27.67 18.43
N THR A 595 -22.10 28.49 17.44
CA THR A 595 -23.06 29.23 16.61
C THR A 595 -23.07 28.61 15.22
N PHE A 596 -24.26 28.29 14.72
CA PHE A 596 -24.46 27.70 13.40
C PHE A 596 -24.85 28.75 12.35
N ARG A 597 -24.73 28.42 11.06
CA ARG A 597 -24.99 29.38 9.97
C ARG A 597 -26.46 29.81 9.87
N ASP A 598 -27.38 28.96 10.33
CA ASP A 598 -28.82 29.25 10.46
C ASP A 598 -29.13 30.23 11.63
N GLY A 599 -28.12 30.69 12.37
CA GLY A 599 -28.24 31.56 13.54
C GLY A 599 -28.55 30.82 14.84
N ARG A 600 -28.75 29.49 14.80
CA ARG A 600 -28.95 28.66 15.98
C ARG A 600 -27.68 28.65 16.84
N GLN A 601 -27.88 28.59 18.15
CA GLN A 601 -26.80 28.42 19.11
C GLN A 601 -27.04 27.16 19.93
N ALA A 602 -25.98 26.43 20.23
CA ALA A 602 -26.02 25.27 21.11
C ALA A 602 -24.80 25.23 22.03
N GLU A 603 -24.98 24.64 23.21
CA GLU A 603 -23.90 24.35 24.14
C GLU A 603 -23.54 22.87 24.03
N LEU A 604 -22.25 22.61 23.80
CA LEU A 604 -21.68 21.27 23.71
C LEU A 604 -20.71 21.04 24.87
N THR A 605 -21.02 20.07 25.74
CA THR A 605 -20.11 19.68 26.84
C THR A 605 -19.15 18.62 26.36
N LEU A 606 -17.86 18.91 26.21
CA LEU A 606 -16.84 17.97 25.75
C LEU A 606 -16.68 16.76 26.69
N ARG A 607 -16.46 15.56 26.14
CA ARG A 607 -16.36 14.30 26.89
C ARG A 607 -15.27 13.37 26.37
N ASP A 608 -14.65 12.62 27.26
CA ASP A 608 -13.84 11.46 26.88
C ASP A 608 -14.79 10.32 26.48
N GLN A 609 -14.89 10.04 25.18
CA GLN A 609 -15.64 8.90 24.65
C GLN A 609 -14.79 7.64 24.52
N TYR A 610 -13.47 7.81 24.54
CA TYR A 610 -12.46 6.77 24.39
C TYR A 610 -11.22 7.04 25.22
#